data_AF-U6GVC1-F1
#
_entry.id   AF-U6GVC1-F1
#
_cell.length_a   1.000
_cell.length_b   1.000
_cell.length_c   1.000
_cell.angle_alpha   90.00
_cell.angle_beta   90.00
_cell.angle_gamma   90.00
#
_symmetry.space_group_name_H-M   'P 1'
#
loop_
_entity.id
_entity.type
_entity.pdbx_description
1 polymer ?
#
loop_
_entity_poly.entity_id
_entity_poly.type
_entity_poly.pdbx_seq_one_letter_code
_entity_poly.pdbx_strand_id
1 'polypeptide(L)'
;MYELQRQLVSAQPLQPRHWEDQQGQSGLYERLLWHQQWSGLPWKQQQHQQAWITQQQQQFLLQQHARFTGTQLYQSWASPVERQHVMQQQEQQLLEQQSNKRVTLGQSQQQERQQQEQDVRPQDQRKQQHAKRKRKREQQEESERLDEQLQPPQRADARGTPFREKAWLPPNFPSPQTPQPSISQQPLQSSVAAPAAGPSTSMRLSTQVIPGPTQTALATTPTGNDAGSPWVKAAAARPAGAAAAAACGERNGDSSSVASTGAKTGEGMEVPTLSSLLGGASSEDAGTAAAASGVAHATNVCIETPAITEALGANESVAENLLGHPFVRLPRRMVEQSHPNFQIDFKRAVTIVPPPRYAMPLLHKAHDLLSLQRLFPHQMKQLVTVAEELVAHAMRYHRQDLSAHINCRAVERLGVRFLLLDCVVSACIVLGQEAKGEHWEVFTKSISHAVPLWTPRGKLTPRQASNLSLVMDLSSGIQILKTGRRPTPASLVKVKRMLFCSTFSPLRMVSGDFEPWQRDDISGSEGP
;
A
#
# COMPACT_ATOMS: atom_id res chain seq x y z
N MET A 1 -19.90 -42.71 -49.14
CA MET A 1 -20.05 -41.49 -48.31
C MET A 1 -19.45 -41.73 -46.91
N TYR A 2 -18.17 -42.10 -46.83
CA TYR A 2 -17.46 -42.34 -45.56
C TYR A 2 -15.94 -42.12 -45.70
N GLU A 3 -15.54 -41.21 -46.61
CA GLU A 3 -14.16 -41.11 -47.11
C GLU A 3 -13.69 -39.64 -47.27
N LEU A 4 -14.39 -38.71 -46.62
CA LEU A 4 -14.07 -37.26 -46.57
C LEU A 4 -13.90 -36.76 -45.12
N GLN A 5 -13.36 -37.60 -44.24
CA GLN A 5 -13.13 -37.25 -42.83
C GLN A 5 -11.81 -37.80 -42.28
N ARG A 6 -10.73 -37.67 -43.07
CA ARG A 6 -9.36 -38.08 -42.67
C ARG A 6 -8.21 -37.17 -43.14
N GLN A 7 -8.50 -35.92 -43.51
CA GLN A 7 -7.50 -34.92 -43.96
C GLN A 7 -7.59 -33.59 -43.20
N LEU A 8 -7.76 -33.62 -41.87
CA LEU A 8 -7.87 -32.39 -41.06
C LEU A 8 -7.13 -32.47 -39.70
N VAL A 9 -6.00 -33.19 -39.67
CA VAL A 9 -5.07 -33.19 -38.52
C VAL A 9 -3.61 -33.14 -39.03
N SER A 10 -3.18 -31.99 -39.54
CA SER A 10 -1.77 -31.65 -39.78
C SER A 10 -1.51 -30.14 -39.83
N ALA A 11 -2.17 -29.37 -38.95
CA ALA A 11 -1.83 -27.96 -38.75
C ALA A 11 -0.54 -27.87 -37.90
N GLN A 12 0.61 -27.68 -38.55
CA GLN A 12 1.85 -27.29 -37.85
C GLN A 12 1.67 -25.93 -37.16
N PRO A 13 2.26 -25.70 -35.97
CA PRO A 13 2.27 -24.38 -35.36
C PRO A 13 3.16 -23.43 -36.18
N LEU A 14 2.54 -22.46 -36.84
CA LEU A 14 3.23 -21.35 -37.50
C LEU A 14 4.03 -20.55 -36.45
N GLN A 15 5.34 -20.41 -36.67
CA GLN A 15 6.23 -19.69 -35.77
C GLN A 15 5.88 -18.20 -35.69
N PRO A 16 5.79 -17.60 -34.49
CA PRO A 16 5.63 -16.16 -34.32
C PRO A 16 6.99 -15.45 -34.44
N ARG A 17 7.61 -15.46 -35.63
CA ARG A 17 8.94 -14.85 -35.88
C ARG A 17 8.96 -13.62 -36.81
N HIS A 18 7.82 -13.19 -37.35
CA HIS A 18 7.79 -12.08 -38.33
C HIS A 18 7.43 -10.70 -37.72
N TRP A 19 6.81 -10.65 -36.53
CA TRP A 19 6.29 -9.38 -35.99
C TRP A 19 7.34 -8.50 -35.30
N GLU A 20 8.48 -9.06 -34.87
CA GLU A 20 9.54 -8.32 -34.16
C GLU A 20 10.30 -7.33 -35.06
N ASP A 21 10.58 -7.69 -36.32
CA ASP A 21 11.27 -6.81 -37.27
C ASP A 21 10.45 -5.58 -37.67
N GLN A 22 9.11 -5.64 -37.58
CA GLN A 22 8.25 -4.55 -38.06
C GLN A 22 8.21 -3.34 -37.11
N GLN A 23 8.39 -3.55 -35.80
CA GLN A 23 8.41 -2.45 -34.83
C GLN A 23 9.74 -1.70 -34.79
N GLY A 24 10.87 -2.40 -35.02
CA GLY A 24 12.18 -1.77 -35.13
C GLY A 24 12.28 -0.82 -36.33
N GLN A 25 11.65 -1.17 -37.44
CA GLN A 25 11.58 -0.30 -38.62
C GLN A 25 10.72 0.94 -38.38
N SER A 26 9.58 0.84 -37.69
CA SER A 26 8.65 1.97 -37.48
C SER A 26 9.33 3.21 -36.86
N GLY A 27 10.10 3.03 -35.77
CA GLY A 27 10.80 4.17 -35.13
C GLY A 27 11.97 4.75 -35.93
N LEU A 28 12.56 3.97 -36.84
CA LEU A 28 13.54 4.47 -37.81
C LEU A 28 12.83 5.20 -38.96
N TYR A 29 11.68 4.69 -39.40
CA TYR A 29 10.83 5.31 -40.42
C TYR A 29 10.30 6.66 -39.94
N GLU A 30 9.81 6.77 -38.69
CA GLU A 30 9.42 8.05 -38.09
C GLU A 30 10.59 9.04 -38.07
N ARG A 31 11.80 8.61 -37.65
CA ARG A 31 12.98 9.49 -37.68
C ARG A 31 13.39 9.90 -39.09
N LEU A 32 13.31 9.00 -40.06
CA LEU A 32 13.62 9.28 -41.47
C LEU A 32 12.59 10.22 -42.10
N LEU A 33 11.29 10.02 -41.85
CA LEU A 33 10.23 10.96 -42.25
C LEU A 33 10.44 12.33 -41.61
N TRP A 34 10.76 12.38 -40.31
CA TRP A 34 11.07 13.65 -39.64
C TRP A 34 12.26 14.34 -40.30
N HIS A 35 13.36 13.61 -40.56
CA HIS A 35 14.55 14.17 -41.18
C HIS A 35 14.32 14.60 -42.64
N GLN A 36 13.50 13.86 -43.39
CA GLN A 36 13.15 14.15 -44.79
C GLN A 36 12.21 15.35 -44.88
N GLN A 37 11.18 15.41 -44.05
CA GLN A 37 10.27 16.56 -43.93
C GLN A 37 11.03 17.83 -43.54
N TRP A 38 12.01 17.73 -42.64
CA TRP A 38 12.87 18.86 -42.26
C TRP A 38 13.84 19.29 -43.36
N SER A 39 14.34 18.37 -44.19
CA SER A 39 15.23 18.70 -45.31
C SER A 39 14.53 19.40 -46.49
N GLY A 40 13.21 19.29 -46.61
CA GLY A 40 12.41 19.93 -47.65
C GLY A 40 11.92 21.34 -47.33
N LEU A 41 12.09 21.82 -46.08
CA LEU A 41 11.63 23.15 -45.68
C LEU A 41 12.61 24.23 -46.15
N PRO A 42 12.13 25.37 -46.72
CA PRO A 42 12.99 26.49 -47.03
C PRO A 42 13.77 26.95 -45.80
N TRP A 43 15.08 27.17 -45.93
CA TRP A 43 16.00 27.50 -44.82
C TRP A 43 15.47 28.59 -43.85
N LYS A 44 14.79 29.61 -44.39
CA LYS A 44 14.15 30.68 -43.60
C LYS A 44 13.06 30.16 -42.64
N GLN A 45 12.28 29.16 -43.06
CA GLN A 45 11.26 28.52 -42.24
C GLN A 45 11.88 27.62 -41.16
N GLN A 46 12.96 26.91 -41.49
CA GLN A 46 13.73 26.13 -40.51
C GLN A 46 14.32 27.01 -39.41
N GLN A 47 14.91 28.16 -39.77
CA GLN A 47 15.40 29.15 -38.80
C GLN A 47 14.27 29.71 -37.92
N HIS A 48 13.11 30.04 -38.48
CA HIS A 48 11.96 30.52 -37.70
C HIS A 48 11.46 29.46 -36.71
N GLN A 49 11.40 28.19 -37.14
CA GLN A 49 10.98 27.08 -36.28
C GLN A 49 12.00 26.77 -35.18
N GLN A 50 13.30 26.85 -35.47
CA GLN A 50 14.35 26.77 -34.44
C GLN A 50 14.23 27.91 -33.42
N ALA A 51 14.07 29.15 -33.87
CA ALA A 51 13.88 30.30 -32.97
C ALA A 51 12.65 30.13 -32.06
N TRP A 52 11.54 29.60 -32.58
CA TRP A 52 10.35 29.28 -31.80
C TRP A 52 10.60 28.17 -30.75
N ILE A 53 11.32 27.10 -31.11
CA ILE A 53 11.70 26.04 -30.17
C ILE A 53 12.61 26.60 -29.06
N THR A 54 13.60 27.43 -29.40
CA THR A 54 14.47 28.10 -28.43
C THR A 54 13.68 29.02 -27.50
N GLN A 55 12.71 29.78 -28.03
CA GLN A 55 11.83 30.64 -27.23
C GLN A 55 10.96 29.83 -26.25
N GLN A 56 10.40 28.70 -26.69
CA GLN A 56 9.65 27.78 -25.82
C GLN A 56 10.52 27.19 -24.71
N GLN A 57 11.76 26.81 -25.01
CA GLN A 57 12.71 26.33 -23.99
C GLN A 57 13.06 27.44 -22.98
N GLN A 58 13.29 28.68 -23.43
CA GLN A 58 13.53 29.81 -22.51
C GLN A 58 12.30 30.10 -21.63
N GLN A 59 11.08 30.11 -22.19
CA GLN A 59 9.86 30.29 -21.39
C GLN A 59 9.67 29.17 -20.35
N PHE A 60 9.98 27.92 -20.71
CA PHE A 60 9.95 26.80 -19.76
C PHE A 60 10.98 26.98 -18.64
N LEU A 61 12.22 27.37 -18.95
CA LEU A 61 13.26 27.64 -17.95
C LEU A 61 12.88 28.81 -17.02
N LEU A 62 12.34 29.90 -17.57
CA LEU A 62 11.83 31.02 -16.76
C LEU A 62 10.67 30.58 -15.85
N GLN A 63 9.76 29.72 -16.33
CA GLN A 63 8.66 29.20 -15.51
C GLN A 63 9.16 28.24 -14.41
N GLN A 64 10.19 27.43 -14.67
CA GLN A 64 10.86 26.63 -13.64
C GLN A 64 11.55 27.51 -12.61
N HIS A 65 12.27 28.55 -13.04
CA HIS A 65 12.94 29.49 -12.14
C HIS A 65 11.93 30.25 -11.27
N ALA A 66 10.83 30.76 -11.84
CA ALA A 66 9.77 31.43 -11.11
C ALA A 66 9.07 30.52 -10.08
N ARG A 67 8.93 29.22 -10.37
CA ARG A 67 8.45 28.24 -9.38
C ARG A 67 9.47 28.04 -8.27
N PHE A 68 10.74 27.88 -8.60
CA PHE A 68 11.80 27.69 -7.61
C PHE A 68 11.95 28.90 -6.67
N THR A 69 11.99 30.13 -7.22
CA THR A 69 12.05 31.36 -6.42
C THR A 69 10.78 31.59 -5.60
N GLY A 70 9.60 31.26 -6.14
CA GLY A 70 8.34 31.29 -5.40
C GLY A 70 8.32 30.32 -4.21
N THR A 71 8.84 29.09 -4.38
CA THR A 71 8.96 28.12 -3.29
C THR A 71 10.00 28.54 -2.24
N GLN A 72 11.14 29.09 -2.67
CA GLN A 72 12.17 29.66 -1.78
C GLN A 72 11.63 30.82 -0.94
N LEU A 73 10.90 31.79 -1.55
CA LEU A 73 10.24 32.85 -0.79
C LEU A 73 9.18 32.28 0.16
N TYR A 74 8.34 31.35 -0.29
CA TYR A 74 7.31 30.79 0.61
C TYR A 74 7.94 30.11 1.84
N GLN A 75 9.05 29.40 1.68
CA GLN A 75 9.79 28.80 2.81
C GLN A 75 10.44 29.85 3.72
N SER A 76 11.01 30.94 3.18
CA SER A 76 11.62 31.98 4.02
C SER A 76 10.60 32.84 4.77
N TRP A 77 9.39 33.02 4.22
CA TRP A 77 8.29 33.74 4.86
C TRP A 77 7.45 32.86 5.82
N ALA A 78 7.45 31.54 5.64
CA ALA A 78 6.79 30.61 6.57
C ALA A 78 7.57 30.46 7.90
N SER A 79 8.91 30.39 7.86
CA SER A 79 9.73 30.09 9.04
C SER A 79 9.53 31.03 10.25
N PRO A 80 9.36 32.37 10.10
CA PRO A 80 9.14 33.25 11.25
C PRO A 80 7.78 33.02 11.93
N VAL A 81 6.71 32.87 11.14
CA VAL A 81 5.34 32.67 11.64
C VAL A 81 5.22 31.31 12.33
N GLU A 82 5.82 30.28 11.74
CA GLU A 82 5.81 28.93 12.30
C GLU A 82 6.64 28.85 13.60
N ARG A 83 7.80 29.52 13.69
CA ARG A 83 8.53 29.67 14.96
C ARG A 83 7.75 30.43 16.03
N GLN A 84 7.04 31.49 15.65
CA GLN A 84 6.24 32.26 16.60
C GLN A 84 5.06 31.43 17.15
N HIS A 85 4.41 30.64 16.30
CA HIS A 85 3.36 29.71 16.70
C HIS A 85 3.90 28.59 17.60
N VAL A 86 5.07 28.01 17.29
CA VAL A 86 5.73 27.00 18.13
C VAL A 86 6.14 27.56 19.49
N MET A 87 6.69 28.79 19.57
CA MET A 87 6.98 29.43 20.86
C MET A 87 5.70 29.67 21.68
N GLN A 88 4.64 30.17 21.04
CA GLN A 88 3.36 30.41 21.73
C GLN A 88 2.72 29.10 22.24
N GLN A 89 2.84 28.01 21.48
CA GLN A 89 2.39 26.68 21.91
C GLN A 89 3.24 26.14 23.08
N GLN A 90 4.55 26.36 23.05
CA GLN A 90 5.46 25.97 24.14
C GLN A 90 5.18 26.77 25.43
N GLU A 91 4.86 28.05 25.32
CA GLU A 91 4.46 28.90 26.45
C GLU A 91 3.13 28.43 27.07
N GLN A 92 2.13 28.07 26.24
CA GLN A 92 0.88 27.47 26.72
C GLN A 92 1.11 26.14 27.46
N GLN A 93 1.96 25.25 26.94
CA GLN A 93 2.32 24.00 27.64
C GLN A 93 3.02 24.26 28.98
N LEU A 94 3.86 25.30 29.08
CA LEU A 94 4.53 25.66 30.32
C LEU A 94 3.53 26.14 31.38
N LEU A 95 2.56 26.98 30.98
CA LEU A 95 1.47 27.46 31.83
C LEU A 95 0.58 26.30 32.30
N GLU A 96 0.25 25.36 31.42
CA GLU A 96 -0.56 24.18 31.76
C GLU A 96 0.17 23.24 32.73
N GLN A 97 1.48 23.00 32.54
CA GLN A 97 2.28 22.28 33.54
C GLN A 97 2.32 23.01 34.90
N GLN A 98 2.42 24.34 34.91
CA GLN A 98 2.46 25.11 36.15
C GLN A 98 1.09 25.10 36.87
N SER A 99 -0.01 25.13 36.12
CA SER A 99 -1.37 24.92 36.62
C SER A 99 -1.52 23.54 37.27
N ASN A 100 -1.16 22.47 36.56
CA ASN A 100 -1.25 21.10 37.06
C ASN A 100 -0.43 20.91 38.34
N LYS A 101 0.80 21.46 38.42
CA LYS A 101 1.62 21.44 39.64
C LYS A 101 0.91 22.09 40.85
N ARG A 102 0.18 23.20 40.64
CA ARG A 102 -0.62 23.84 41.71
C ARG A 102 -1.80 22.98 42.13
N VAL A 103 -2.49 22.32 41.19
CA VAL A 103 -3.60 21.41 41.49
C VAL A 103 -3.11 20.20 42.31
N THR A 104 -2.01 19.57 41.90
CA THR A 104 -1.42 18.42 42.63
C THR A 104 -0.98 18.82 44.05
N LEU A 105 -0.36 19.99 44.23
CA LEU A 105 0.05 20.49 45.54
C LEU A 105 -1.18 20.74 46.45
N GLY A 106 -2.25 21.32 45.90
CA GLY A 106 -3.51 21.53 46.62
C GLY A 106 -4.19 20.22 47.03
N GLN A 107 -4.22 19.22 46.15
CA GLN A 107 -4.76 17.89 46.46
C GLN A 107 -3.95 17.19 47.56
N SER A 108 -2.62 17.22 47.49
CA SER A 108 -1.75 16.63 48.51
C SER A 108 -1.98 17.26 49.89
N GLN A 109 -2.06 18.60 49.96
CA GLN A 109 -2.31 19.32 51.22
C GLN A 109 -3.75 19.13 51.75
N GLN A 110 -4.72 18.84 50.87
CA GLN A 110 -6.07 18.46 51.28
C GLN A 110 -6.14 17.01 51.79
N GLN A 111 -5.36 16.09 51.19
CA GLN A 111 -5.24 14.71 51.63
C GLN A 111 -4.54 14.61 53.01
N GLU A 112 -3.49 15.40 53.21
CA GLU A 112 -2.77 15.51 54.49
C GLU A 112 -3.69 16.01 55.62
N ARG A 113 -4.53 17.02 55.36
CA ARG A 113 -5.57 17.45 56.30
C ARG A 113 -6.59 16.36 56.63
N GLN A 114 -7.03 15.58 55.63
CA GLN A 114 -7.95 14.46 55.88
C GLN A 114 -7.33 13.34 56.72
N GLN A 115 -6.04 13.06 56.55
CA GLN A 115 -5.32 12.11 57.41
C GLN A 115 -5.22 12.64 58.85
N GLN A 116 -4.88 13.93 59.02
CA GLN A 116 -4.78 14.56 60.33
C GLN A 116 -6.12 14.60 61.09
N GLU A 117 -7.24 14.83 60.40
CA GLU A 117 -8.58 14.70 61.00
C GLU A 117 -8.95 13.25 61.38
N GLN A 118 -8.48 12.26 60.62
CA GLN A 118 -8.72 10.84 60.92
C GLN A 118 -7.92 10.37 62.13
N ASP A 119 -6.73 10.91 62.40
CA ASP A 119 -5.91 10.54 63.58
C ASP A 119 -6.35 11.19 64.90
N VAL A 120 -7.17 12.25 64.86
CA VAL A 120 -7.70 12.89 66.08
C VAL A 120 -8.93 12.13 66.63
N ARG A 121 -9.76 11.53 65.76
CA ARG A 121 -10.98 10.82 66.18
C ARG A 121 -10.81 9.56 67.07
N PRO A 122 -9.76 8.73 66.96
CA PRO A 122 -9.63 7.49 67.73
C PRO A 122 -9.43 7.73 69.23
N GLN A 123 -8.85 8.86 69.62
CA GLN A 123 -8.49 9.12 71.02
C GLN A 123 -9.74 9.41 71.88
N ASP A 124 -10.67 10.23 71.38
CA ASP A 124 -11.91 10.52 72.10
C ASP A 124 -12.92 9.36 72.02
N GLN A 125 -12.91 8.60 70.91
CA GLN A 125 -13.71 7.38 70.82
C GLN A 125 -13.23 6.30 71.81
N ARG A 126 -11.92 6.18 72.03
CA ARG A 126 -11.34 5.31 73.10
C ARG A 126 -11.74 5.79 74.50
N LYS A 127 -11.70 7.09 74.81
CA LYS A 127 -12.15 7.63 76.10
C LYS A 127 -13.64 7.32 76.35
N GLN A 128 -14.51 7.53 75.35
CA GLN A 128 -15.93 7.18 75.46
C GLN A 128 -16.16 5.68 75.64
N GLN A 129 -15.45 4.82 74.89
CA GLN A 129 -15.54 3.36 75.07
C GLN A 129 -15.11 2.93 76.47
N HIS A 130 -14.06 3.52 77.04
CA HIS A 130 -13.60 3.18 78.39
C HIS A 130 -14.63 3.57 79.46
N ALA A 131 -15.23 4.77 79.35
CA ALA A 131 -16.30 5.20 80.24
C ALA A 131 -17.56 4.30 80.13
N LYS A 132 -17.92 3.90 78.90
CA LYS A 132 -19.07 3.02 78.64
C LYS A 132 -18.83 1.58 79.15
N ARG A 133 -17.61 1.06 79.03
CA ARG A 133 -17.19 -0.22 79.63
C ARG A 133 -17.19 -0.19 81.15
N LYS A 134 -16.74 0.90 81.78
CA LYS A 134 -16.74 1.04 83.24
C LYS A 134 -18.17 0.95 83.81
N ARG A 135 -19.11 1.75 83.27
CA ARG A 135 -20.53 1.70 83.68
C ARG A 135 -21.17 0.32 83.47
N LYS A 136 -20.82 -0.39 82.38
CA LYS A 136 -21.37 -1.74 82.14
C LYS A 136 -20.86 -2.77 83.16
N ARG A 137 -19.62 -2.62 83.65
CA ARG A 137 -19.07 -3.51 84.70
C ARG A 137 -19.72 -3.25 86.06
N GLU A 138 -19.93 -1.97 86.41
CA GLU A 138 -20.64 -1.57 87.64
C GLU A 138 -22.06 -2.15 87.67
N GLN A 139 -22.81 -2.11 86.56
CA GLN A 139 -24.14 -2.73 86.45
C GLN A 139 -24.13 -4.27 86.48
N GLN A 140 -23.05 -4.92 86.03
CA GLN A 140 -22.97 -6.38 86.02
C GLN A 140 -22.62 -6.94 87.41
N GLU A 141 -21.72 -6.30 88.16
CA GLU A 141 -21.42 -6.64 89.56
C GLU A 141 -22.62 -6.39 90.51
N GLU A 142 -23.54 -5.48 90.15
CA GLU A 142 -24.82 -5.28 90.85
C GLU A 142 -25.85 -6.39 90.53
N SER A 143 -25.87 -6.90 89.29
CA SER A 143 -26.78 -7.98 88.88
C SER A 143 -26.34 -9.36 89.38
N GLU A 144 -25.03 -9.66 89.39
CA GLU A 144 -24.50 -10.95 89.86
C GLU A 144 -24.70 -11.17 91.37
N ARG A 145 -24.95 -10.10 92.15
CA ARG A 145 -25.30 -10.19 93.59
C ARG A 145 -26.75 -10.60 93.88
N LEU A 146 -27.63 -10.61 92.87
CA LEU A 146 -29.05 -10.95 93.04
C LEU A 146 -29.37 -12.42 92.73
N ASP A 147 -28.55 -13.10 91.91
CA ASP A 147 -28.81 -14.48 91.47
C ASP A 147 -28.12 -15.57 92.33
N GLU A 148 -27.29 -15.22 93.33
CA GLU A 148 -26.59 -16.19 94.19
C GLU A 148 -27.45 -16.71 95.37
N GLN A 149 -28.78 -16.66 95.27
CA GLN A 149 -29.69 -17.11 96.33
C GLN A 149 -30.90 -17.94 95.82
N LEU A 150 -30.67 -19.02 95.05
CA LEU A 150 -31.60 -20.16 94.92
C LEU A 150 -30.90 -21.44 94.39
N GLN A 151 -30.75 -22.45 95.27
CA GLN A 151 -30.37 -23.87 94.99
C GLN A 151 -31.53 -24.66 94.31
N PRO A 152 -31.46 -25.98 93.91
CA PRO A 152 -30.52 -27.09 94.27
C PRO A 152 -30.10 -28.06 93.09
N PRO A 153 -29.42 -29.21 93.33
CA PRO A 153 -28.78 -30.07 92.28
C PRO A 153 -29.26 -31.55 92.17
N GLN A 154 -28.85 -32.27 91.09
CA GLN A 154 -28.60 -33.76 90.96
C GLN A 154 -28.04 -34.09 89.54
N ARG A 155 -26.95 -34.87 89.32
CA ARG A 155 -26.78 -36.36 89.22
C ARG A 155 -27.65 -37.06 88.14
N ALA A 156 -27.21 -38.06 87.35
CA ALA A 156 -25.90 -38.71 87.09
C ALA A 156 -25.93 -39.63 85.82
N ASP A 157 -24.75 -40.13 85.38
CA ASP A 157 -24.47 -41.31 84.50
C ASP A 157 -25.03 -41.37 83.03
N ALA A 158 -24.37 -41.90 81.99
CA ALA A 158 -23.45 -43.04 81.88
C ALA A 158 -22.62 -43.11 80.55
N ARG A 159 -21.49 -43.86 80.60
CA ARG A 159 -20.69 -44.59 79.55
C ARG A 159 -21.05 -44.39 78.05
N GLY A 160 -20.10 -44.04 77.15
CA GLY A 160 -19.08 -44.93 76.54
C GLY A 160 -19.44 -45.20 75.05
N THR A 161 -18.59 -45.47 74.04
CA THR A 161 -17.14 -45.74 73.86
C THR A 161 -16.77 -45.47 72.37
N PRO A 162 -15.48 -45.41 71.94
CA PRO A 162 -15.10 -44.79 70.65
C PRO A 162 -14.87 -45.74 69.45
N PHE A 163 -15.31 -45.31 68.25
CA PHE A 163 -14.88 -45.72 66.88
C PHE A 163 -15.62 -44.83 65.84
N ARG A 164 -15.26 -44.66 64.55
CA ARG A 164 -14.17 -45.18 63.70
C ARG A 164 -13.84 -44.23 62.51
N GLU A 165 -12.57 -44.22 62.10
CA GLU A 165 -12.01 -44.09 60.73
C GLU A 165 -13.02 -44.28 59.55
N LYS A 166 -13.09 -43.47 58.47
CA LYS A 166 -12.16 -43.47 57.31
C LYS A 166 -12.43 -42.38 56.24
N ALA A 167 -11.32 -41.99 55.58
CA ALA A 167 -11.11 -41.58 54.19
C ALA A 167 -12.28 -41.10 53.30
N TRP A 168 -12.15 -39.87 52.78
CA TRP A 168 -12.80 -39.40 51.56
C TRP A 168 -11.75 -39.13 50.47
N LEU A 169 -11.86 -39.83 49.34
CA LEU A 169 -11.09 -39.62 48.11
C LEU A 169 -12.03 -39.17 46.97
N PRO A 170 -11.60 -38.30 46.05
CA PRO A 170 -12.21 -38.09 44.73
C PRO A 170 -11.53 -39.00 43.67
N PRO A 171 -11.78 -38.84 42.35
CA PRO A 171 -13.03 -38.68 41.59
C PRO A 171 -13.22 -39.83 40.56
N ASN A 172 -14.35 -39.89 39.84
CA ASN A 172 -14.52 -40.34 38.42
C ASN A 172 -15.95 -40.86 38.15
N PHE A 173 -16.55 -40.45 37.02
CA PHE A 173 -17.75 -41.08 36.44
C PHE A 173 -17.70 -41.02 34.89
N PRO A 174 -17.77 -42.16 34.19
CA PRO A 174 -18.06 -42.24 32.76
C PRO A 174 -19.54 -42.59 32.48
N SER A 175 -20.03 -42.18 31.29
CA SER A 175 -21.07 -42.76 30.40
C SER A 175 -22.23 -43.63 30.96
N PRO A 176 -23.46 -43.48 30.44
CA PRO A 176 -23.93 -44.52 29.51
C PRO A 176 -24.77 -44.08 28.28
N GLN A 177 -24.80 -45.03 27.34
CA GLN A 177 -25.46 -45.13 26.02
C GLN A 177 -26.99 -44.89 25.97
N THR A 178 -27.52 -44.66 24.76
CA THR A 178 -28.77 -45.25 24.19
C THR A 178 -28.81 -45.03 22.63
N PRO A 179 -29.67 -45.69 21.83
CA PRO A 179 -29.14 -46.46 20.68
C PRO A 179 -29.53 -46.02 19.24
N GLN A 180 -28.90 -46.74 18.30
CA GLN A 180 -29.09 -46.83 16.83
C GLN A 180 -30.51 -47.32 16.43
N PRO A 181 -30.94 -47.11 15.16
CA PRO A 181 -30.82 -48.21 14.20
C PRO A 181 -30.37 -47.81 12.77
N SER A 182 -29.89 -48.80 12.01
CA SER A 182 -29.56 -48.72 10.56
C SER A 182 -30.84 -48.62 9.69
N ILE A 183 -30.82 -48.56 8.34
CA ILE A 183 -30.42 -49.62 7.37
C ILE A 183 -30.31 -48.99 5.96
N SER A 184 -29.50 -49.63 5.10
CA SER A 184 -29.62 -49.70 3.63
C SER A 184 -28.59 -48.96 2.78
N GLN A 185 -27.69 -49.74 2.18
CA GLN A 185 -26.97 -49.37 0.96
C GLN A 185 -27.76 -49.90 -0.25
N GLN A 186 -27.69 -49.22 -1.40
CA GLN A 186 -27.67 -49.93 -2.68
C GLN A 186 -26.98 -49.11 -3.79
N PRO A 187 -26.01 -49.68 -4.52
CA PRO A 187 -25.46 -49.10 -5.74
C PRO A 187 -26.06 -49.77 -6.99
N LEU A 188 -26.31 -49.01 -8.05
CA LEU A 188 -26.52 -49.55 -9.39
C LEU A 188 -25.76 -48.74 -10.45
N GLN A 189 -25.01 -49.47 -11.28
CA GLN A 189 -24.42 -49.00 -12.54
C GLN A 189 -25.43 -49.16 -13.70
N SER A 190 -24.95 -48.92 -14.94
CA SER A 190 -25.60 -49.19 -16.24
C SER A 190 -26.59 -48.09 -16.71
N SER A 191 -26.72 -47.77 -18.00
CA SER A 191 -25.90 -48.12 -19.18
C SER A 191 -26.06 -47.11 -20.34
N VAL A 192 -25.25 -47.32 -21.38
CA VAL A 192 -25.30 -46.77 -22.75
C VAL A 192 -26.70 -46.68 -23.36
N ALA A 193 -27.03 -45.56 -24.04
CA ALA A 193 -27.49 -45.54 -25.45
C ALA A 193 -27.90 -44.13 -25.94
N ALA A 194 -27.53 -43.79 -27.18
CA ALA A 194 -28.23 -42.78 -27.98
C ALA A 194 -29.46 -43.44 -28.66
N PRO A 195 -30.40 -42.65 -29.21
CA PRO A 195 -30.33 -42.44 -30.66
C PRO A 195 -30.70 -41.01 -31.13
N ALA A 196 -30.48 -40.77 -32.41
CA ALA A 196 -30.69 -39.48 -33.07
C ALA A 196 -32.13 -39.26 -33.54
N ALA A 197 -32.56 -38.00 -33.53
CA ALA A 197 -33.54 -37.45 -34.46
C ALA A 197 -33.31 -35.93 -34.61
N GLY A 198 -32.97 -35.48 -35.82
CA GLY A 198 -33.23 -34.11 -36.27
C GLY A 198 -34.40 -34.11 -37.24
N PRO A 199 -34.57 -33.09 -38.11
CA PRO A 199 -33.97 -31.76 -38.09
C PRO A 199 -35.04 -30.65 -38.01
N SER A 200 -34.63 -29.37 -37.87
CA SER A 200 -35.51 -28.26 -38.24
C SER A 200 -34.75 -27.11 -38.90
N THR A 201 -35.12 -26.86 -40.15
CA THR A 201 -34.64 -25.78 -41.01
C THR A 201 -35.32 -24.46 -40.70
N SER A 202 -34.55 -23.36 -40.64
CA SER A 202 -35.01 -22.10 -41.24
C SER A 202 -33.84 -21.19 -41.61
N MET A 203 -33.67 -20.94 -42.90
CA MET A 203 -32.81 -19.86 -43.39
C MET A 203 -33.58 -18.53 -43.30
N ARG A 204 -32.91 -17.45 -42.91
CA ARG A 204 -33.25 -16.13 -43.47
C ARG A 204 -32.03 -15.24 -43.63
N LEU A 205 -31.60 -15.13 -44.88
CA LEU A 205 -30.75 -14.04 -45.36
C LEU A 205 -31.49 -12.71 -45.18
N SER A 206 -30.78 -11.66 -44.78
CA SER A 206 -31.26 -10.29 -44.92
C SER A 206 -30.17 -9.44 -45.55
N THR A 207 -30.43 -9.00 -46.77
CA THR A 207 -29.55 -8.12 -47.56
C THR A 207 -30.17 -6.73 -47.58
N GLN A 208 -29.48 -5.74 -47.01
CA GLN A 208 -29.74 -4.31 -47.26
C GLN A 208 -28.34 -3.67 -47.43
N VAL A 209 -27.91 -3.33 -48.64
CA VAL A 209 -28.35 -2.19 -49.49
C VAL A 209 -27.96 -0.85 -48.89
N ILE A 210 -26.97 -0.23 -49.53
CA ILE A 210 -26.39 1.09 -49.25
C ILE A 210 -27.23 2.16 -49.97
N PRO A 211 -27.46 3.32 -49.34
CA PRO A 211 -27.54 4.59 -50.05
C PRO A 211 -26.45 5.55 -49.56
N GLY A 212 -25.57 5.99 -50.46
CA GLY A 212 -24.60 7.05 -50.18
C GLY A 212 -25.19 8.45 -50.44
N PRO A 213 -24.67 9.52 -49.82
CA PRO A 213 -25.07 10.89 -50.13
C PRO A 213 -24.27 11.48 -51.30
N THR A 214 -24.97 12.19 -52.17
CA THR A 214 -24.44 12.96 -53.30
C THR A 214 -23.65 14.19 -52.84
N GLN A 215 -22.56 14.50 -53.56
CA GLN A 215 -21.93 15.81 -53.51
C GLN A 215 -22.42 16.68 -54.67
N THR A 216 -22.82 17.92 -54.39
CA THR A 216 -22.95 18.99 -55.40
C THR A 216 -22.54 20.31 -54.75
N ALA A 217 -21.93 21.21 -55.52
CA ALA A 217 -21.15 22.35 -55.02
C ALA A 217 -21.80 23.73 -55.26
N LEU A 218 -21.06 24.77 -54.85
CA LEU A 218 -21.13 26.20 -55.25
C LEU A 218 -22.07 27.15 -54.50
N ALA A 219 -21.45 27.88 -53.55
CA ALA A 219 -21.38 29.34 -53.42
C ALA A 219 -22.56 30.24 -53.88
N THR A 220 -23.01 31.13 -52.99
CA THR A 220 -22.81 32.61 -53.10
C THR A 220 -23.30 33.37 -51.85
N THR A 221 -22.56 34.40 -51.45
CA THR A 221 -23.04 35.61 -50.74
C THR A 221 -23.47 36.65 -51.81
N PRO A 222 -24.28 37.72 -51.54
CA PRO A 222 -24.16 38.62 -50.37
C PRO A 222 -25.42 39.39 -49.85
N THR A 223 -25.21 40.18 -48.78
CA THR A 223 -25.88 41.47 -48.40
C THR A 223 -27.40 41.56 -48.15
N GLY A 224 -27.79 42.23 -47.04
CA GLY A 224 -29.01 43.06 -47.01
C GLY A 224 -29.82 43.11 -45.69
N ASN A 225 -29.45 44.03 -44.79
CA ASN A 225 -30.28 44.85 -43.86
C ASN A 225 -31.55 44.37 -43.11
N ASP A 226 -31.66 44.89 -41.87
CA ASP A 226 -32.88 45.28 -41.10
C ASP A 226 -33.97 44.21 -40.81
N ALA A 227 -34.47 44.00 -39.58
CA ALA A 227 -34.87 44.97 -38.56
C ALA A 227 -35.15 44.30 -37.17
N GLY A 228 -35.26 45.11 -36.09
CA GLY A 228 -36.16 44.81 -34.96
C GLY A 228 -35.62 44.14 -33.68
N SER A 229 -34.91 44.89 -32.82
CA SER A 229 -35.31 45.31 -31.45
C SER A 229 -36.34 44.48 -30.63
N PRO A 230 -36.42 44.63 -29.28
CA PRO A 230 -35.38 44.64 -28.22
C PRO A 230 -35.78 43.87 -26.93
N TRP A 231 -34.82 43.57 -26.02
CA TRP A 231 -35.12 43.70 -24.58
C TRP A 231 -33.90 43.89 -23.64
N VAL A 232 -33.94 45.04 -22.95
CA VAL A 232 -33.49 45.42 -21.59
C VAL A 232 -32.11 44.99 -21.06
N LYS A 233 -31.46 46.00 -20.47
CA LYS A 233 -30.12 46.07 -19.89
C LYS A 233 -30.23 46.26 -18.37
N ALA A 234 -29.48 45.50 -17.58
CA ALA A 234 -29.29 45.73 -16.14
C ALA A 234 -27.79 45.62 -15.78
N ALA A 235 -27.33 46.38 -14.78
CA ALA A 235 -25.91 46.65 -14.55
C ALA A 235 -25.49 46.54 -13.07
N ALA A 236 -24.25 46.09 -12.85
CA ALA A 236 -23.41 46.34 -11.66
C ALA A 236 -21.95 46.00 -12.06
N ALA A 237 -21.04 46.96 -12.21
CA ALA A 237 -20.31 47.73 -11.19
C ALA A 237 -18.98 47.08 -10.76
N ARG A 238 -17.85 47.68 -11.21
CA ARG A 238 -16.50 47.54 -10.64
C ARG A 238 -16.06 48.92 -10.14
N PRO A 239 -15.45 49.05 -8.96
CA PRO A 239 -14.62 50.20 -8.63
C PRO A 239 -13.15 49.95 -9.03
N ALA A 240 -12.47 51.00 -9.46
CA ALA A 240 -11.03 51.03 -9.67
C ALA A 240 -10.48 52.35 -9.12
N GLY A 241 -9.23 52.32 -8.64
CA GLY A 241 -8.44 53.51 -8.34
C GLY A 241 -8.23 53.79 -6.86
N ALA A 242 -6.96 53.83 -6.44
CA ALA A 242 -6.33 55.09 -6.03
C ALA A 242 -4.80 54.91 -6.04
N ALA A 243 -4.08 55.92 -6.52
CA ALA A 243 -2.63 56.03 -6.39
C ALA A 243 -2.31 57.15 -5.39
N ALA A 244 -1.16 57.07 -4.72
CA ALA A 244 -0.59 58.17 -3.95
C ALA A 244 0.95 58.11 -4.05
N ALA A 245 1.61 59.26 -3.98
CA ALA A 245 3.01 59.44 -4.35
C ALA A 245 3.89 60.01 -3.23
N ALA A 246 5.17 59.65 -3.25
CA ALA A 246 6.33 60.42 -2.73
C ALA A 246 7.59 59.67 -3.25
N ALA A 247 8.63 60.22 -3.91
CA ALA A 247 9.31 61.52 -3.95
C ALA A 247 10.70 61.48 -3.28
N CYS A 248 11.68 62.09 -3.96
CA CYS A 248 13.08 62.42 -3.54
C CYS A 248 14.13 61.28 -3.50
N GLY A 249 15.29 61.53 -4.14
CA GLY A 249 16.53 60.78 -3.84
C GLY A 249 17.58 60.60 -4.95
N GLU A 250 18.01 61.64 -5.67
CA GLU A 250 19.25 61.55 -6.46
C GLU A 250 20.50 61.54 -5.56
N ARG A 251 21.49 60.69 -5.87
CA ARG A 251 22.91 60.93 -5.52
C ARG A 251 23.86 60.14 -6.44
N ASN A 252 24.79 60.87 -7.04
CA ASN A 252 25.99 60.32 -7.69
C ASN A 252 27.01 59.85 -6.63
N GLY A 253 27.94 58.97 -7.00
CA GLY A 253 29.14 58.71 -6.18
C GLY A 253 29.81 57.34 -6.39
N ASP A 254 30.73 57.30 -7.36
CA ASP A 254 32.05 56.68 -7.31
C ASP A 254 32.31 55.19 -6.98
N SER A 255 33.11 54.59 -7.88
CA SER A 255 34.32 53.81 -7.60
C SER A 255 34.33 52.75 -6.47
N SER A 256 34.50 51.49 -6.87
CA SER A 256 35.82 50.84 -6.64
C SER A 256 36.07 49.65 -7.57
N SER A 257 37.23 49.66 -8.21
CA SER A 257 37.84 48.48 -8.83
C SER A 257 38.65 47.73 -7.78
N VAL A 258 38.49 46.41 -7.68
CA VAL A 258 39.50 45.54 -7.08
C VAL A 258 39.67 44.30 -7.95
N ALA A 259 40.82 44.18 -8.59
CA ALA A 259 41.26 42.96 -9.26
C ALA A 259 41.76 41.93 -8.24
N SER A 260 41.69 40.63 -8.57
CA SER A 260 42.48 39.61 -7.88
C SER A 260 43.11 38.67 -8.90
N THR A 261 44.41 38.86 -9.11
CA THR A 261 45.31 38.06 -9.95
C THR A 261 46.30 37.29 -9.07
N GLY A 262 46.75 36.11 -9.55
CA GLY A 262 47.77 35.29 -8.87
C GLY A 262 47.19 33.96 -8.37
N ALA A 263 47.34 32.79 -8.99
CA ALA A 263 48.48 32.14 -9.66
C ALA A 263 49.51 31.48 -8.71
N LYS A 264 49.45 30.14 -8.63
CA LYS A 264 50.53 29.13 -8.60
C LYS A 264 49.87 27.73 -8.45
N THR A 265 50.23 26.71 -9.25
CA THR A 265 51.43 25.84 -9.13
C THR A 265 51.45 25.12 -7.78
N GLY A 266 51.50 23.78 -7.68
CA GLY A 266 51.55 22.71 -8.68
C GLY A 266 51.42 21.35 -7.95
N GLU A 267 51.90 20.26 -8.56
CA GLU A 267 51.93 18.90 -7.98
C GLU A 267 50.53 18.24 -7.81
N GLY A 268 50.29 16.98 -8.17
CA GLY A 268 51.22 15.92 -8.59
C GLY A 268 51.23 14.77 -7.59
N MET A 269 50.09 14.11 -7.37
CA MET A 269 50.05 12.90 -6.54
C MET A 269 49.15 11.80 -7.13
N GLU A 270 49.75 10.62 -7.12
CA GLU A 270 49.43 9.42 -7.87
C GLU A 270 48.13 8.72 -7.46
N VAL A 271 47.60 7.92 -8.38
CA VAL A 271 46.42 7.06 -8.15
C VAL A 271 46.89 5.64 -7.80
N PRO A 272 46.56 5.09 -6.61
CA PRO A 272 46.89 3.70 -6.30
C PRO A 272 46.02 2.75 -7.12
N THR A 273 46.63 2.16 -8.15
CA THR A 273 45.99 1.19 -9.04
C THR A 273 46.16 -0.21 -8.46
N LEU A 274 45.09 -0.78 -7.86
CA LEU A 274 45.10 -2.17 -7.39
C LEU A 274 44.38 -3.07 -8.40
N SER A 275 45.15 -3.66 -9.30
CA SER A 275 44.73 -4.73 -10.21
C SER A 275 45.83 -5.76 -10.34
N SER A 276 45.84 -6.75 -9.44
CA SER A 276 46.64 -7.98 -9.53
C SER A 276 46.22 -8.97 -8.44
N LEU A 277 45.34 -9.92 -8.78
CA LEU A 277 45.21 -11.25 -8.15
C LEU A 277 44.08 -12.05 -8.82
N LEU A 278 44.37 -12.58 -10.01
CA LEU A 278 43.65 -13.70 -10.64
C LEU A 278 44.54 -14.26 -11.74
N GLY A 279 45.38 -15.24 -11.38
CA GLY A 279 46.21 -15.98 -12.32
C GLY A 279 46.04 -17.48 -12.12
N GLY A 280 46.12 -18.24 -13.21
CA GLY A 280 46.31 -19.69 -13.21
C GLY A 280 45.11 -20.53 -13.68
N ALA A 281 45.40 -21.49 -14.57
CA ALA A 281 44.50 -22.48 -15.19
C ALA A 281 43.44 -21.89 -16.16
N SER A 282 43.60 -21.89 -17.49
CA SER A 282 44.46 -22.69 -18.38
C SER A 282 44.23 -24.21 -18.32
N SER A 283 43.21 -24.66 -19.06
CA SER A 283 43.22 -25.96 -19.73
C SER A 283 42.40 -25.84 -21.02
N GLU A 284 43.07 -25.72 -22.15
CA GLU A 284 42.48 -26.06 -23.44
C GLU A 284 42.45 -27.59 -23.54
N ASP A 285 41.37 -28.18 -24.05
CA ASP A 285 41.51 -29.36 -24.90
C ASP A 285 40.34 -29.45 -25.89
N ALA A 286 40.62 -29.97 -27.08
CA ALA A 286 39.68 -30.01 -28.20
C ALA A 286 39.25 -31.45 -28.50
N GLY A 287 37.94 -31.68 -28.65
CA GLY A 287 37.39 -33.03 -28.89
C GLY A 287 36.19 -33.01 -29.83
N THR A 288 36.38 -33.56 -31.03
CA THR A 288 35.41 -33.53 -32.14
C THR A 288 34.29 -34.58 -31.99
N ALA A 289 33.14 -34.28 -32.60
CA ALA A 289 31.90 -35.05 -32.72
C ALA A 289 31.96 -36.59 -32.81
N ALA A 290 30.93 -37.24 -32.24
CA ALA A 290 30.16 -38.31 -32.90
C ALA A 290 28.82 -38.57 -32.17
N ALA A 291 27.82 -39.11 -32.86
CA ALA A 291 26.53 -39.50 -32.30
C ALA A 291 26.46 -41.01 -32.01
N ALA A 292 25.79 -41.41 -30.92
CA ALA A 292 25.17 -42.73 -30.78
C ALA A 292 24.12 -42.74 -29.66
N SER A 293 23.01 -43.46 -29.86
CA SER A 293 22.07 -43.83 -28.81
C SER A 293 22.68 -44.89 -27.88
N GLY A 294 22.38 -44.85 -26.58
CA GLY A 294 22.78 -45.88 -25.63
C GLY A 294 21.96 -45.83 -24.34
N VAL A 295 21.07 -46.81 -24.15
CA VAL A 295 20.31 -47.01 -22.91
C VAL A 295 21.20 -47.75 -21.90
N ALA A 296 21.35 -47.20 -20.68
CA ALA A 296 21.87 -47.94 -19.54
C ALA A 296 21.27 -47.42 -18.22
N HIS A 297 20.60 -48.30 -17.47
CA HIS A 297 20.25 -48.03 -16.07
C HIS A 297 21.51 -48.11 -15.20
N ALA A 298 21.82 -47.05 -14.48
CA ALA A 298 22.75 -47.08 -13.36
C ALA A 298 21.94 -46.95 -12.05
N THR A 299 21.82 -48.04 -11.30
CA THR A 299 21.26 -48.04 -9.95
C THR A 299 22.23 -47.33 -9.01
N ASN A 300 21.95 -46.04 -8.75
CA ASN A 300 22.78 -45.24 -7.86
C ASN A 300 22.50 -45.64 -6.41
N VAL A 301 23.50 -46.22 -5.73
CA VAL A 301 23.37 -46.68 -4.34
C VAL A 301 23.32 -45.47 -3.41
N CYS A 302 22.18 -45.28 -2.75
CA CYS A 302 22.02 -44.22 -1.75
C CYS A 302 22.78 -44.60 -0.47
N ILE A 303 23.91 -43.92 -0.22
CA ILE A 303 24.61 -44.00 1.07
C ILE A 303 23.96 -42.97 2.00
N GLU A 304 23.06 -43.44 2.85
CA GLU A 304 22.40 -42.62 3.87
C GLU A 304 23.45 -42.06 4.84
N THR A 305 23.64 -40.74 4.81
CA THR A 305 24.59 -40.02 5.68
C THR A 305 23.80 -39.30 6.78
N PRO A 306 23.80 -39.79 8.03
CA PRO A 306 22.96 -39.26 9.10
C PRO A 306 23.58 -38.00 9.74
N ALA A 307 23.50 -36.85 9.05
CA ALA A 307 24.11 -35.59 9.52
C ALA A 307 23.40 -34.28 9.10
N ILE A 308 22.16 -34.32 8.58
CA ILE A 308 21.52 -33.15 7.92
C ILE A 308 20.32 -32.58 8.73
N THR A 309 20.01 -33.12 9.91
CA THR A 309 18.77 -32.78 10.64
C THR A 309 18.73 -31.38 11.27
N GLU A 310 19.88 -30.74 11.55
CA GLU A 310 19.93 -29.43 12.22
C GLU A 310 19.69 -28.23 11.29
N ALA A 311 19.82 -28.39 9.97
CA ALA A 311 19.71 -27.28 9.01
C ALA A 311 18.26 -26.80 8.75
N LEU A 312 17.25 -27.52 9.24
CA LEU A 312 15.83 -27.20 9.01
C LEU A 312 15.31 -26.07 9.92
N GLY A 313 15.73 -26.03 11.20
CA GLY A 313 15.18 -25.10 12.20
C GLY A 313 15.49 -23.62 11.94
N ALA A 314 16.59 -23.30 11.24
CA ALA A 314 16.97 -21.92 10.95
C ALA A 314 16.01 -21.22 9.95
N ASN A 315 15.32 -21.97 9.09
CA ASN A 315 14.49 -21.40 8.03
C ASN A 315 13.09 -20.97 8.50
N GLU A 316 12.56 -21.58 9.56
CA GLU A 316 11.21 -21.29 10.06
C GLU A 316 11.13 -19.90 10.73
N SER A 317 12.14 -19.54 11.53
CA SER A 317 12.21 -18.22 12.19
C SER A 317 12.22 -17.05 11.19
N VAL A 318 12.87 -17.21 10.05
CA VAL A 318 12.88 -16.21 8.96
C VAL A 318 11.48 -16.06 8.34
N ALA A 319 10.73 -17.16 8.20
CA ALA A 319 9.39 -17.13 7.67
C ALA A 319 8.38 -16.45 8.61
N GLU A 320 8.48 -16.69 9.93
CA GLU A 320 7.64 -16.03 10.94
C GLU A 320 7.87 -14.52 10.98
N ASN A 321 9.14 -14.09 10.99
CA ASN A 321 9.51 -12.67 10.93
C ASN A 321 8.98 -11.96 9.67
N LEU A 322 8.98 -12.64 8.51
CA LEU A 322 8.40 -12.11 7.28
C LEU A 322 6.87 -11.97 7.32
N LEU A 323 6.16 -12.81 8.07
CA LEU A 323 4.71 -12.70 8.26
C LEU A 323 4.33 -11.59 9.24
N GLY A 324 5.19 -11.30 10.22
CA GLY A 324 5.05 -10.17 11.15
C GLY A 324 5.30 -8.80 10.50
N HIS A 325 6.07 -8.75 9.41
CA HIS A 325 6.50 -7.51 8.74
C HIS A 325 5.31 -6.62 8.31
N PRO A 326 5.32 -5.30 8.60
CA PRO A 326 4.18 -4.40 8.31
C PRO A 326 3.72 -4.42 6.84
N PHE A 327 4.65 -4.49 5.90
CA PHE A 327 4.37 -4.68 4.47
C PHE A 327 3.50 -5.89 4.08
N VAL A 328 3.54 -6.96 4.88
CA VAL A 328 2.85 -8.24 4.64
C VAL A 328 1.58 -8.33 5.48
N ARG A 329 1.65 -7.88 6.74
CA ARG A 329 0.55 -7.92 7.71
C ARG A 329 -0.73 -7.32 7.13
N LEU A 330 -1.87 -7.92 7.50
CA LEU A 330 -3.21 -7.40 7.22
C LEU A 330 -4.03 -7.34 8.52
N PRO A 331 -4.96 -6.38 8.64
CA PRO A 331 -5.81 -6.24 9.81
C PRO A 331 -6.76 -7.43 9.94
N ARG A 332 -6.99 -7.87 11.18
CA ARG A 332 -8.08 -8.82 11.47
C ARG A 332 -9.40 -8.06 11.56
N ARG A 333 -10.50 -8.63 11.04
CA ARG A 333 -11.84 -8.05 11.25
C ARG A 333 -12.27 -8.23 12.69
N MET A 334 -12.94 -7.22 13.25
CA MET A 334 -13.61 -7.31 14.56
C MET A 334 -14.80 -8.27 14.56
N VAL A 335 -15.43 -8.46 13.40
CA VAL A 335 -16.57 -9.36 13.20
C VAL A 335 -16.15 -10.40 12.16
N GLU A 336 -16.19 -11.68 12.51
CA GLU A 336 -15.73 -12.77 11.63
C GLU A 336 -16.64 -12.97 10.41
N GLN A 337 -17.95 -12.76 10.60
CA GLN A 337 -18.95 -12.88 9.55
C GLN A 337 -18.93 -11.65 8.64
N SER A 338 -18.69 -11.88 7.35
CA SER A 338 -18.81 -10.85 6.31
C SER A 338 -20.26 -10.38 6.19
N HIS A 339 -20.62 -9.22 6.76
CA HIS A 339 -21.88 -8.59 6.38
C HIS A 339 -21.82 -8.20 4.88
N PRO A 340 -22.89 -8.44 4.10
CA PRO A 340 -22.92 -8.12 2.66
C PRO A 340 -22.71 -6.62 2.37
N ASN A 341 -22.93 -5.76 3.37
CA ASN A 341 -22.69 -4.32 3.30
C ASN A 341 -21.20 -3.91 3.24
N PHE A 342 -20.26 -4.85 3.40
CA PHE A 342 -18.82 -4.60 3.37
C PHE A 342 -18.15 -5.26 2.15
N GLN A 343 -18.74 -5.06 0.97
CA GLN A 343 -18.18 -5.53 -0.31
C GLN A 343 -17.86 -4.33 -1.21
N ILE A 344 -16.76 -4.44 -1.95
CA ILE A 344 -16.34 -3.51 -3.00
C ILE A 344 -17.23 -3.76 -4.21
N ASP A 345 -18.08 -2.78 -4.55
CA ASP A 345 -18.89 -2.83 -5.76
C ASP A 345 -18.03 -2.46 -6.97
N PHE A 346 -17.36 -3.47 -7.56
CA PHE A 346 -16.56 -3.27 -8.77
C PHE A 346 -17.38 -2.74 -9.95
N LYS A 347 -18.68 -3.03 -10.05
CA LYS A 347 -19.55 -2.53 -11.13
C LYS A 347 -19.72 -1.02 -11.03
N ARG A 348 -20.02 -0.52 -9.84
CA ARG A 348 -20.04 0.91 -9.55
C ARG A 348 -18.65 1.51 -9.70
N ALA A 349 -17.62 0.92 -9.09
CA ALA A 349 -16.27 1.48 -9.10
C ALA A 349 -15.69 1.71 -10.50
N VAL A 350 -15.89 0.77 -11.45
CA VAL A 350 -15.42 0.96 -12.84
C VAL A 350 -16.23 1.99 -13.64
N THR A 351 -17.37 2.45 -13.12
CA THR A 351 -18.26 3.43 -13.76
C THR A 351 -18.32 4.80 -13.05
N ILE A 352 -17.59 5.00 -11.95
CA ILE A 352 -17.54 6.30 -11.23
C ILE A 352 -16.99 7.42 -12.14
N VAL A 353 -17.75 8.51 -12.25
CA VAL A 353 -17.35 9.74 -12.93
C VAL A 353 -17.78 10.96 -12.09
N PRO A 354 -16.90 11.94 -11.82
CA PRO A 354 -15.47 11.96 -12.09
C PRO A 354 -14.65 11.20 -11.02
N PRO A 355 -13.63 10.40 -11.40
CA PRO A 355 -12.76 9.75 -10.42
C PRO A 355 -11.77 10.74 -9.77
N PRO A 356 -11.28 10.47 -8.55
CA PRO A 356 -10.26 11.29 -7.90
C PRO A 356 -8.99 11.41 -8.76
N ARG A 357 -8.43 12.62 -8.87
CA ARG A 357 -7.28 12.90 -9.75
C ARG A 357 -5.93 12.42 -9.23
N TYR A 358 -5.80 12.22 -7.93
CA TYR A 358 -4.53 11.91 -7.26
C TYR A 358 -4.61 10.59 -6.51
N ALA A 359 -3.69 9.66 -6.79
CA ALA A 359 -3.62 8.38 -6.09
C ALA A 359 -3.15 8.52 -4.64
N MET A 360 -2.22 9.45 -4.35
CA MET A 360 -1.50 9.47 -3.06
C MET A 360 -2.42 9.58 -1.83
N PRO A 361 -3.40 10.51 -1.75
CA PRO A 361 -4.29 10.57 -0.59
C PRO A 361 -5.13 9.30 -0.39
N LEU A 362 -5.48 8.60 -1.48
CA LEU A 362 -6.20 7.32 -1.42
C LEU A 362 -5.27 6.19 -0.96
N LEU A 363 -4.01 6.17 -1.43
CA LEU A 363 -3.01 5.19 -1.01
C LEU A 363 -2.61 5.38 0.45
N HIS A 364 -2.47 6.61 0.94
CA HIS A 364 -2.28 6.90 2.37
C HIS A 364 -3.45 6.38 3.20
N LYS A 365 -4.67 6.78 2.86
CA LYS A 365 -5.86 6.35 3.61
C LYS A 365 -6.08 4.83 3.55
N ALA A 366 -5.70 4.17 2.45
CA ALA A 366 -5.68 2.70 2.36
C ALA A 366 -4.59 2.09 3.24
N HIS A 367 -3.38 2.65 3.24
CA HIS A 367 -2.27 2.25 4.11
C HIS A 367 -2.64 2.40 5.58
N ASP A 368 -3.12 3.56 6.03
CA ASP A 368 -3.55 3.80 7.41
C ASP A 368 -4.53 2.73 7.90
N LEU A 369 -5.53 2.38 7.07
CA LEU A 369 -6.54 1.36 7.39
C LEU A 369 -5.98 -0.07 7.36
N LEU A 370 -5.09 -0.39 6.42
CA LEU A 370 -4.47 -1.71 6.27
C LEU A 370 -3.27 -1.94 7.20
N SER A 371 -2.75 -0.88 7.82
CA SER A 371 -1.68 -0.95 8.82
C SER A 371 -2.22 -1.17 10.24
N LEU A 372 -3.53 -1.04 10.47
CA LEU A 372 -4.18 -1.38 11.74
C LEU A 372 -4.03 -2.88 12.06
N GLN A 373 -4.02 -3.21 13.35
CA GLN A 373 -4.07 -4.62 13.79
C GLN A 373 -5.48 -5.22 13.68
N ARG A 374 -6.51 -4.40 13.90
CA ARG A 374 -7.93 -4.78 13.83
C ARG A 374 -8.75 -3.69 13.14
N LEU A 375 -9.76 -4.10 12.36
CA LEU A 375 -10.71 -3.19 11.71
C LEU A 375 -12.11 -3.29 12.32
N PHE A 376 -12.64 -2.13 12.70
CA PHE A 376 -14.03 -1.93 13.14
C PHE A 376 -14.99 -1.73 11.95
N PRO A 377 -16.31 -1.95 12.11
CA PRO A 377 -17.30 -1.82 11.03
C PRO A 377 -17.27 -0.48 10.26
N HIS A 378 -17.04 0.64 10.93
CA HIS A 378 -16.92 1.95 10.27
C HIS A 378 -15.66 2.05 9.39
N GLN A 379 -14.55 1.44 9.83
CA GLN A 379 -13.28 1.40 9.10
C GLN A 379 -13.35 0.44 7.91
N MET A 380 -14.05 -0.69 8.05
CA MET A 380 -14.34 -1.60 6.92
C MET A 380 -15.14 -0.88 5.83
N LYS A 381 -16.15 -0.08 6.21
CA LYS A 381 -16.88 0.78 5.25
C LYS A 381 -15.97 1.82 4.59
N GLN A 382 -15.08 2.46 5.34
CA GLN A 382 -14.10 3.39 4.77
C GLN A 382 -13.13 2.69 3.79
N LEU A 383 -12.67 1.48 4.11
CA LEU A 383 -11.79 0.68 3.27
C LEU A 383 -12.47 0.29 1.94
N VAL A 384 -13.74 -0.09 1.99
CA VAL A 384 -14.57 -0.29 0.77
C VAL A 384 -14.58 0.97 -0.10
N THR A 385 -14.95 2.13 0.46
CA THR A 385 -15.00 3.38 -0.30
C THR A 385 -13.64 3.75 -0.92
N VAL A 386 -12.54 3.62 -0.17
CA VAL A 386 -11.19 3.91 -0.68
C VAL A 386 -10.77 2.93 -1.77
N ALA A 387 -11.10 1.64 -1.64
CA ALA A 387 -10.83 0.66 -2.67
C ALA A 387 -11.61 0.93 -3.97
N GLU A 388 -12.89 1.33 -3.86
CA GLU A 388 -13.70 1.76 -5.01
C GLU A 388 -13.11 3.02 -5.69
N GLU A 389 -12.67 4.01 -4.91
CA GLU A 389 -12.01 5.22 -5.40
C GLU A 389 -10.66 4.92 -6.07
N LEU A 390 -9.87 3.99 -5.53
CA LEU A 390 -8.63 3.49 -6.13
C LEU A 390 -8.89 2.77 -7.46
N VAL A 391 -9.91 1.90 -7.52
CA VAL A 391 -10.35 1.23 -8.75
C VAL A 391 -10.75 2.26 -9.82
N ALA A 392 -11.56 3.26 -9.46
CA ALA A 392 -11.98 4.32 -10.36
C ALA A 392 -10.79 5.18 -10.86
N HIS A 393 -9.84 5.51 -9.96
CA HIS A 393 -8.61 6.22 -10.31
C HIS A 393 -7.75 5.39 -11.30
N ALA A 394 -7.50 4.12 -11.00
CA ALA A 394 -6.75 3.22 -11.89
C ALA A 394 -7.42 3.08 -13.26
N MET A 395 -8.74 2.87 -13.29
CA MET A 395 -9.53 2.79 -14.51
C MET A 395 -9.40 4.03 -15.40
N ARG A 396 -9.11 5.21 -14.85
CA ARG A 396 -8.96 6.44 -15.65
C ARG A 396 -7.51 6.77 -16.01
N TYR A 397 -6.57 6.59 -15.09
CA TYR A 397 -5.22 7.17 -15.20
C TYR A 397 -4.10 6.14 -15.43
N HIS A 398 -4.36 4.83 -15.25
CA HIS A 398 -3.31 3.79 -15.25
C HIS A 398 -3.37 2.84 -16.46
N ARG A 399 -4.12 3.20 -17.52
CA ARG A 399 -4.24 2.39 -18.74
C ARG A 399 -3.02 2.41 -19.67
N GLN A 400 -2.21 3.47 -19.61
CA GLN A 400 -1.16 3.69 -20.60
C GLN A 400 -0.14 2.54 -20.63
N ASP A 401 0.19 2.06 -21.82
CA ASP A 401 1.24 1.08 -21.99
C ASP A 401 2.64 1.67 -21.67
N LEU A 402 3.53 0.85 -21.12
CA LEU A 402 4.86 1.25 -20.66
C LEU A 402 6.01 0.59 -21.45
N SER A 403 5.71 -0.21 -22.47
CA SER A 403 6.67 -0.86 -23.38
C SER A 403 7.65 0.11 -24.08
N ALA A 404 7.22 1.35 -24.33
CA ALA A 404 8.02 2.39 -24.97
C ALA A 404 8.65 3.40 -23.98
N HIS A 405 8.54 3.18 -22.66
CA HIS A 405 9.01 4.14 -21.66
C HIS A 405 10.47 3.90 -21.27
N ILE A 406 11.18 4.96 -20.89
CA ILE A 406 12.49 4.83 -20.24
C ILE A 406 12.35 4.12 -18.88
N ASN A 407 13.26 3.20 -18.55
CA ASN A 407 13.15 2.30 -17.39
C ASN A 407 12.81 3.03 -16.08
N CYS A 408 13.46 4.17 -15.77
CA CYS A 408 13.17 4.91 -14.54
C CYS A 408 11.70 5.39 -14.45
N ARG A 409 11.10 5.85 -15.55
CA ARG A 409 9.69 6.25 -15.62
C ARG A 409 8.75 5.04 -15.63
N ALA A 410 9.18 3.92 -16.20
CA ALA A 410 8.45 2.67 -16.12
C ALA A 410 8.39 2.16 -14.68
N VAL A 411 9.50 2.14 -13.93
CA VAL A 411 9.52 1.78 -12.49
C VAL A 411 8.58 2.67 -11.69
N GLU A 412 8.67 4.00 -11.82
CA GLU A 412 7.80 4.93 -11.08
C GLU A 412 6.31 4.66 -11.32
N ARG A 413 5.92 4.31 -12.56
CA ARG A 413 4.52 4.05 -12.93
C ARG A 413 4.06 2.65 -12.56
N LEU A 414 4.89 1.63 -12.75
CA LEU A 414 4.62 0.27 -12.31
C LEU A 414 4.54 0.18 -10.78
N GLY A 415 5.38 0.94 -10.04
CA GLY A 415 5.32 1.02 -8.59
C GLY A 415 3.97 1.54 -8.08
N VAL A 416 3.45 2.64 -8.63
CA VAL A 416 2.11 3.13 -8.25
C VAL A 416 1.01 2.13 -8.61
N ARG A 417 1.09 1.46 -9.78
CA ARG A 417 0.13 0.41 -10.18
C ARG A 417 0.16 -0.79 -9.24
N PHE A 418 1.36 -1.22 -8.84
CA PHE A 418 1.58 -2.31 -7.90
C PHE A 418 0.99 -1.98 -6.53
N LEU A 419 1.28 -0.80 -5.98
CA LEU A 419 0.73 -0.36 -4.68
C LEU A 419 -0.79 -0.26 -4.70
N LEU A 420 -1.37 0.29 -5.77
CA LEU A 420 -2.82 0.39 -5.93
C LEU A 420 -3.48 -0.99 -5.97
N LEU A 421 -2.91 -1.92 -6.74
CA LEU A 421 -3.42 -3.30 -6.81
C LEU A 421 -3.20 -4.06 -5.50
N ASP A 422 -2.05 -3.91 -4.81
CA ASP A 422 -1.82 -4.51 -3.49
C ASP A 422 -2.83 -3.99 -2.47
N CYS A 423 -3.13 -2.68 -2.45
CA CYS A 423 -4.17 -2.11 -1.59
C CYS A 423 -5.56 -2.69 -1.88
N VAL A 424 -5.97 -2.77 -3.15
CA VAL A 424 -7.30 -3.29 -3.53
C VAL A 424 -7.42 -4.79 -3.25
N VAL A 425 -6.40 -5.60 -3.58
CA VAL A 425 -6.40 -7.04 -3.28
C VAL A 425 -6.33 -7.29 -1.76
N SER A 426 -5.56 -6.50 -1.03
CA SER A 426 -5.52 -6.54 0.43
C SER A 426 -6.88 -6.20 1.04
N ALA A 427 -7.57 -5.19 0.52
CA ALA A 427 -8.93 -4.86 0.93
C ALA A 427 -9.90 -6.02 0.67
N CYS A 428 -9.88 -6.64 -0.52
CA CYS A 428 -10.68 -7.83 -0.81
C CYS A 428 -10.44 -8.96 0.21
N ILE A 429 -9.18 -9.32 0.48
CA ILE A 429 -8.81 -10.36 1.44
C ILE A 429 -9.31 -10.01 2.85
N VAL A 430 -9.04 -8.78 3.31
CA VAL A 430 -9.46 -8.28 4.62
C VAL A 430 -10.98 -8.31 4.79
N LEU A 431 -11.74 -7.94 3.75
CA LEU A 431 -13.20 -7.94 3.77
C LEU A 431 -13.80 -9.36 3.65
N GLY A 432 -13.01 -10.36 3.27
CA GLY A 432 -13.49 -11.70 2.96
C GLY A 432 -14.23 -11.77 1.62
N GLN A 433 -13.85 -10.92 0.66
CA GLN A 433 -14.37 -10.88 -0.70
C GLN A 433 -13.35 -11.48 -1.66
N GLU A 434 -13.79 -12.37 -2.55
CA GLU A 434 -12.95 -12.92 -3.60
C GLU A 434 -12.87 -11.95 -4.78
N ALA A 435 -11.65 -11.55 -5.17
CA ALA A 435 -11.40 -10.63 -6.26
C ALA A 435 -11.53 -11.34 -7.63
N LYS A 436 -12.77 -11.61 -8.05
CA LYS A 436 -13.13 -12.27 -9.31
C LYS A 436 -14.37 -11.67 -9.98
N GLY A 437 -14.68 -12.15 -11.18
CA GLY A 437 -15.87 -11.79 -11.95
C GLY A 437 -15.59 -10.72 -13.03
N GLU A 438 -16.59 -10.49 -13.89
CA GLU A 438 -16.45 -9.68 -15.10
C GLU A 438 -15.90 -8.27 -14.83
N HIS A 439 -16.40 -7.57 -13.82
CA HIS A 439 -15.94 -6.21 -13.50
C HIS A 439 -14.51 -6.19 -12.92
N TRP A 440 -14.08 -7.24 -12.22
CA TRP A 440 -12.68 -7.42 -11.81
C TRP A 440 -11.77 -7.66 -13.02
N GLU A 441 -12.22 -8.46 -13.99
CA GLU A 441 -11.50 -8.65 -15.25
C GLU A 441 -11.39 -7.36 -16.07
N VAL A 442 -12.48 -6.59 -16.20
CA VAL A 442 -12.45 -5.28 -16.88
C VAL A 442 -11.47 -4.33 -16.19
N PHE A 443 -11.52 -4.27 -14.85
CA PHE A 443 -10.59 -3.48 -14.05
C PHE A 443 -9.13 -3.89 -14.29
N THR A 444 -8.80 -5.17 -14.10
CA THR A 444 -7.44 -5.68 -14.21
C THR A 444 -6.89 -5.67 -15.64
N LYS A 445 -7.71 -5.97 -16.66
CA LYS A 445 -7.31 -5.84 -18.08
C LYS A 445 -6.96 -4.40 -18.44
N SER A 446 -7.61 -3.41 -17.82
CA SER A 446 -7.32 -1.99 -18.10
C SER A 446 -5.90 -1.55 -17.70
N ILE A 447 -5.30 -2.15 -16.66
CA ILE A 447 -3.98 -1.74 -16.14
C ILE A 447 -2.87 -2.43 -16.93
N SER A 448 -2.10 -1.71 -17.74
CA SER A 448 -0.92 -2.32 -18.39
C SER A 448 0.14 -2.67 -17.34
N HIS A 449 0.76 -3.84 -17.54
CA HIS A 449 1.89 -4.36 -16.76
C HIS A 449 3.10 -4.66 -17.66
N ALA A 450 3.02 -4.29 -18.94
CA ALA A 450 4.10 -4.49 -19.88
C ALA A 450 5.32 -3.64 -19.48
N VAL A 451 6.49 -4.18 -19.79
CA VAL A 451 7.79 -3.62 -19.41
C VAL A 451 8.49 -3.08 -20.65
N PRO A 452 9.35 -2.05 -20.51
CA PRO A 452 10.20 -1.63 -21.61
C PRO A 452 11.05 -2.78 -22.13
N LEU A 453 11.12 -2.94 -23.46
CA LEU A 453 12.05 -3.88 -24.07
C LEU A 453 13.49 -3.42 -23.77
N TRP A 454 14.23 -4.22 -23.01
CA TRP A 454 15.63 -3.95 -22.76
C TRP A 454 16.43 -4.14 -24.05
N THR A 455 17.03 -3.05 -24.54
CA THR A 455 18.00 -3.10 -25.64
C THR A 455 19.41 -3.12 -25.05
N PRO A 456 20.21 -4.18 -25.25
CA PRO A 456 21.58 -4.25 -24.74
C PRO A 456 22.50 -3.29 -25.51
N ARG A 457 22.55 -2.03 -25.09
CA ARG A 457 23.49 -1.02 -25.63
C ARG A 457 24.45 -0.55 -24.54
N GLY A 458 25.65 -1.13 -24.56
CA GLY A 458 26.75 -0.75 -23.66
C GLY A 458 26.70 -1.42 -22.28
N LYS A 459 27.66 -1.07 -21.42
CA LYS A 459 27.75 -1.56 -20.04
C LYS A 459 26.64 -0.93 -19.19
N LEU A 460 25.81 -1.76 -18.56
CA LEU A 460 24.79 -1.30 -17.62
C LEU A 460 25.45 -0.67 -16.37
N THR A 461 25.02 0.53 -15.99
CA THR A 461 25.33 1.06 -14.66
C THR A 461 24.59 0.23 -13.58
N PRO A 462 25.13 0.12 -12.34
CA PRO A 462 24.47 -0.62 -11.26
C PRO A 462 23.02 -0.20 -11.02
N ARG A 463 22.74 1.11 -11.12
CA ARG A 463 21.39 1.67 -10.99
C ARG A 463 20.45 1.25 -12.14
N GLN A 464 20.95 1.12 -13.37
CA GLN A 464 20.15 0.61 -14.49
C GLN A 464 19.84 -0.88 -14.32
N ALA A 465 20.80 -1.69 -13.86
CA ALA A 465 20.59 -3.11 -13.57
C ALA A 465 19.58 -3.30 -12.43
N SER A 466 19.70 -2.55 -11.34
CA SER A 466 18.74 -2.56 -10.22
C SER A 466 17.32 -2.15 -10.68
N ASN A 467 17.20 -1.06 -11.44
CA ASN A 467 15.92 -0.65 -12.03
C ASN A 467 15.33 -1.72 -12.96
N LEU A 468 16.16 -2.40 -13.78
CA LEU A 468 15.69 -3.47 -14.67
C LEU A 468 15.13 -4.65 -13.86
N SER A 469 15.83 -5.10 -12.82
CA SER A 469 15.29 -6.12 -11.89
C SER A 469 13.96 -5.68 -11.28
N LEU A 470 13.89 -4.43 -10.80
CA LEU A 470 12.68 -3.89 -10.18
C LEU A 470 11.49 -3.79 -11.16
N VAL A 471 11.72 -3.41 -12.43
CA VAL A 471 10.69 -3.44 -13.48
C VAL A 471 10.11 -4.85 -13.64
N MET A 472 10.97 -5.88 -13.69
CA MET A 472 10.54 -7.26 -13.88
C MET A 472 9.79 -7.80 -12.65
N ASP A 473 10.32 -7.56 -11.45
CA ASP A 473 9.67 -7.94 -10.19
C ASP A 473 8.30 -7.26 -10.02
N LEU A 474 8.19 -5.96 -10.37
CA LEU A 474 6.91 -5.22 -10.35
C LEU A 474 5.91 -5.77 -11.37
N SER A 475 6.34 -6.08 -12.60
CA SER A 475 5.46 -6.65 -13.62
C SER A 475 4.92 -8.01 -13.20
N SER A 476 5.78 -8.88 -12.67
CA SER A 476 5.40 -10.19 -12.12
C SER A 476 4.44 -10.03 -10.93
N GLY A 477 4.75 -9.14 -9.99
CA GLY A 477 3.89 -8.82 -8.85
C GLY A 477 2.50 -8.31 -9.27
N ILE A 478 2.44 -7.43 -10.29
CA ILE A 478 1.17 -6.96 -10.85
C ILE A 478 0.39 -8.12 -11.50
N GLN A 479 1.04 -9.02 -12.24
CA GLN A 479 0.37 -10.19 -12.83
C GLN A 479 -0.25 -11.09 -11.75
N ILE A 480 0.47 -11.36 -10.66
CA ILE A 480 -0.06 -12.12 -9.52
C ILE A 480 -1.27 -11.39 -8.91
N LEU A 481 -1.16 -10.08 -8.65
CA LEU A 481 -2.24 -9.26 -8.11
C LEU A 481 -3.48 -9.25 -9.00
N LYS A 482 -3.35 -9.26 -10.32
CA LYS A 482 -4.49 -9.39 -11.25
C LYS A 482 -5.27 -10.69 -11.07
N THR A 483 -4.64 -11.77 -10.57
CA THR A 483 -5.34 -13.02 -10.23
C THR A 483 -6.14 -12.96 -8.93
N GLY A 484 -6.23 -11.78 -8.29
CA GLY A 484 -6.92 -11.59 -7.01
C GLY A 484 -6.13 -12.11 -5.80
N ARG A 485 -4.84 -12.41 -5.98
CA ARG A 485 -3.95 -12.97 -4.95
C ARG A 485 -2.77 -12.04 -4.71
N ARG A 486 -2.28 -11.95 -3.47
CA ARG A 486 -1.05 -11.20 -3.17
C ARG A 486 0.19 -12.03 -3.55
N PRO A 487 1.32 -11.38 -3.90
CA PRO A 487 2.63 -12.04 -3.98
C PRO A 487 2.99 -12.71 -2.65
N THR A 488 3.94 -13.65 -2.68
CA THR A 488 4.45 -14.27 -1.45
C THR A 488 5.07 -13.21 -0.51
N PRO A 489 5.04 -13.41 0.83
CA PRO A 489 5.59 -12.47 1.80
C PRO A 489 7.01 -11.99 1.46
N ALA A 490 7.93 -12.92 1.16
CA ALA A 490 9.30 -12.61 0.77
C ALA A 490 9.38 -11.70 -0.48
N SER A 491 8.64 -12.02 -1.54
CA SER A 491 8.60 -11.21 -2.78
C SER A 491 7.99 -9.84 -2.55
N LEU A 492 6.94 -9.74 -1.71
CA LEU A 492 6.28 -8.49 -1.39
C LEU A 492 7.19 -7.55 -0.58
N VAL A 493 7.91 -8.08 0.42
CA VAL A 493 8.92 -7.33 1.18
C VAL A 493 10.07 -6.91 0.28
N LYS A 494 10.61 -7.83 -0.55
CA LYS A 494 11.68 -7.52 -1.53
C LYS A 494 11.30 -6.33 -2.42
N VAL A 495 10.12 -6.37 -3.05
CA VAL A 495 9.65 -5.32 -3.96
C VAL A 495 9.43 -3.99 -3.25
N LYS A 496 8.79 -3.99 -2.07
CA LYS A 496 8.57 -2.74 -1.30
C LYS A 496 9.87 -2.14 -0.78
N ARG A 497 10.83 -2.95 -0.30
CA ARG A 497 12.19 -2.50 0.04
C ARG A 497 12.92 -1.88 -1.15
N MET A 498 12.85 -2.52 -2.32
CA MET A 498 13.44 -1.96 -3.55
C MET A 498 12.75 -0.66 -4.02
N LEU A 499 11.44 -0.51 -3.79
CA LEU A 499 10.70 0.72 -4.10
C LEU A 499 11.05 1.88 -3.18
N PHE A 500 11.19 1.66 -1.87
CA PHE A 500 11.20 2.73 -0.87
C PHE A 500 12.50 2.87 -0.06
N CYS A 501 13.20 1.77 0.21
CA CYS A 501 14.26 1.71 1.23
C CYS A 501 15.66 1.42 0.64
N SER A 502 15.79 1.29 -0.68
CA SER A 502 17.05 0.99 -1.35
C SER A 502 17.79 2.26 -1.77
N THR A 503 19.12 2.22 -1.73
CA THR A 503 19.98 3.27 -2.30
C THR A 503 19.73 3.50 -3.80
N PHE A 504 19.13 2.52 -4.50
CA PHE A 504 18.75 2.62 -5.91
C PHE A 504 17.27 2.93 -6.15
N SER A 505 16.47 3.12 -5.09
CA SER A 505 15.04 3.40 -5.19
C SER A 505 14.74 4.60 -6.12
N PRO A 506 13.60 4.60 -6.83
CA PRO A 506 13.22 5.72 -7.70
C PRO A 506 13.06 6.99 -6.89
N LEU A 507 13.61 8.12 -7.36
CA LEU A 507 13.62 9.37 -6.60
C LEU A 507 12.22 9.81 -6.14
N ARG A 508 11.19 9.58 -6.99
CA ARG A 508 9.79 9.88 -6.66
C ARG A 508 9.20 8.97 -5.56
N MET A 509 9.73 7.77 -5.36
CA MET A 509 9.29 6.84 -4.30
C MET A 509 10.03 7.07 -2.97
N VAL A 510 11.05 7.92 -2.96
CA VAL A 510 11.79 8.34 -1.76
C VAL A 510 11.27 9.71 -1.25
N SER A 511 10.28 10.33 -1.91
CA SER A 511 9.66 11.57 -1.42
C SER A 511 8.89 11.34 -0.12
N GLY A 512 8.63 12.42 0.63
CA GLY A 512 7.83 12.38 1.85
C GLY A 512 6.41 11.79 1.66
N ASP A 513 5.88 11.82 0.43
CA ASP A 513 4.63 11.13 0.09
C ASP A 513 4.69 9.61 0.34
N PHE A 514 5.88 9.01 0.46
CA PHE A 514 6.08 7.58 0.70
C PHE A 514 6.76 7.25 2.03
N GLU A 515 6.97 8.25 2.90
CA GLU A 515 7.55 8.08 4.24
C GLU A 515 6.82 7.03 5.11
N PRO A 516 5.47 6.87 5.09
CA PRO A 516 4.80 5.83 5.87
C PRO A 516 5.31 4.41 5.56
N TRP A 517 5.56 4.10 4.27
CA TRP A 517 6.11 2.81 3.86
C TRP A 517 7.61 2.68 4.19
N GLN A 518 8.35 3.77 4.38
CA GLN A 518 9.74 3.68 4.85
C GLN A 518 9.78 3.34 6.36
N ARG A 519 8.87 3.93 7.16
CA ARG A 519 8.71 3.64 8.59
C ARG A 519 8.23 2.21 8.87
N ASP A 520 7.38 1.66 8.01
CA ASP A 520 6.97 0.24 8.01
C ASP A 520 8.16 -0.73 7.93
N ASP A 521 9.22 -0.38 7.19
CA ASP A 521 10.38 -1.25 7.01
C ASP A 521 11.33 -1.22 8.22
N ILE A 522 11.55 -0.02 8.77
CA ILE A 522 12.35 0.20 9.97
C ILE A 522 11.71 -0.53 11.16
N SER A 523 10.43 -0.28 11.43
CA SER A 523 9.69 -0.93 12.53
C SER A 523 9.54 -2.46 12.36
N GLY A 524 9.61 -2.97 11.13
CA GLY A 524 9.67 -4.41 10.86
C GLY A 524 11.04 -5.05 11.11
N SER A 525 12.10 -4.26 11.31
CA SER A 525 13.48 -4.75 11.47
C SER A 525 13.95 -4.86 12.93
N GLU A 526 13.32 -4.15 13.87
CA GLU A 526 13.77 -4.08 15.27
C GLU A 526 13.40 -5.34 16.08
N GLY A 527 12.33 -6.05 15.71
CA GLY A 527 11.83 -7.21 16.45
C GLY A 527 11.11 -6.84 17.76
N PRO A 528 10.32 -7.77 18.35
CA PRO A 528 9.76 -7.63 19.69
C PRO A 528 10.75 -7.99 20.81
#